data_AF-A0A9E0GZM8-F1
#
_entry.id   AF-A0A9E0GZM8-F1
#
_cell.length_a   1.000
_cell.length_b   1.000
_cell.length_c   1.000
_cell.angle_alpha   90.00
_cell.angle_beta   90.00
_cell.angle_gamma   90.00
#
_symmetry.space_group_name_H-M   'P 1'
#
loop_
_entity.id
_entity.type
_entity.pdbx_description
1 polymer ?
#
loop_
_entity_poly.entity_id
_entity_poly.type
_entity_poly.pdbx_seq_one_letter_code
_entity_poly.pdbx_strand_id
1 'polypeptide(L)'
;MAKGNNIHDEIKEQRKKLKDLSFSDKIKYIWSYYWIPIVGVVLAVIFAVSLISSIVKNNYDTVCFVAVLDGKMTGYENDTDILTTGLTDYLGIDGKKEQVDFSYTFSLKEVAMDQEAYVSANKLYTYASTGSLDGYLSEREYIDYFCTDKDIFFCDLRDIFSDEELEQLDDYIVYFTNTAGETYPIAVDITEAPVIKDSDLNMKDPCYGVVSSSKYQTNAADFIRYIFNMKTA
;
A
#
# COMPACT_ATOMS: atom_id res chain seq x y z
N MET A 1 -75.02 -21.98 -29.95
CA MET A 1 -74.30 -21.47 -28.76
C MET A 1 -72.85 -21.89 -28.88
N ALA A 2 -71.94 -20.97 -29.20
CA ALA A 2 -70.52 -21.24 -29.15
C ALA A 2 -70.09 -21.16 -27.67
N LYS A 3 -69.64 -22.29 -27.09
CA LYS A 3 -68.99 -22.30 -25.78
C LYS A 3 -67.66 -21.57 -25.94
N GLY A 4 -67.54 -20.37 -25.37
CA GLY A 4 -66.27 -19.68 -25.26
C GLY A 4 -65.34 -20.46 -24.33
N ASN A 5 -64.17 -20.85 -24.81
CA ASN A 5 -63.13 -21.42 -23.95
C ASN A 5 -62.70 -20.34 -22.94
N ASN A 6 -62.69 -20.71 -21.66
CA ASN A 6 -62.20 -19.84 -20.60
C ASN A 6 -60.69 -19.64 -20.79
N ILE A 7 -60.20 -18.41 -20.65
CA ILE A 7 -58.77 -18.05 -20.72
C ILE A 7 -57.92 -18.92 -19.77
N HIS A 8 -58.51 -19.32 -18.63
CA HIS A 8 -57.89 -20.24 -17.68
C HIS A 8 -57.64 -21.64 -18.26
N ASP A 9 -58.51 -22.14 -19.13
CA ASP A 9 -58.34 -23.45 -19.78
C ASP A 9 -57.25 -23.37 -20.86
N GLU A 10 -57.16 -22.28 -21.61
CA GLU A 10 -56.07 -22.05 -22.58
C GLU A 10 -54.70 -21.94 -21.89
N ILE A 11 -54.61 -21.22 -20.76
CA ILE A 11 -53.38 -21.13 -19.96
C ILE A 11 -52.99 -22.49 -19.39
N LYS A 12 -53.97 -23.31 -18.99
CA LYS A 12 -53.75 -24.65 -18.46
C LYS A 12 -53.30 -25.63 -19.55
N GLU A 13 -53.82 -25.48 -20.76
CA GLU A 13 -53.47 -26.27 -21.93
C GLU A 13 -52.06 -25.92 -22.46
N GLN A 14 -51.69 -24.64 -22.47
CA GLN A 14 -50.31 -24.21 -22.79
C GLN A 14 -49.28 -24.68 -21.75
N ARG A 15 -49.63 -24.64 -20.46
CA ARG A 15 -48.80 -25.20 -19.39
C ARG A 15 -48.66 -26.73 -19.51
N LYS A 16 -49.66 -27.42 -20.04
CA LYS A 16 -49.64 -28.88 -20.28
C LYS A 16 -48.74 -29.24 -21.46
N LYS A 17 -48.78 -28.47 -22.56
CA LYS A 17 -47.86 -28.59 -23.71
C LYS A 17 -46.40 -28.37 -23.32
N LEU A 18 -46.11 -27.48 -22.38
CA LEU A 18 -44.76 -27.26 -21.84
C LEU A 18 -44.29 -28.40 -20.92
N LYS A 19 -45.21 -29.11 -20.26
CA LYS A 19 -44.90 -30.23 -19.36
C LYS A 19 -44.52 -31.51 -20.11
N ASP A 20 -45.13 -31.78 -21.26
CA ASP A 20 -44.91 -32.99 -22.08
C ASP A 20 -43.72 -32.90 -23.05
N LEU A 21 -42.97 -31.79 -23.06
CA LEU A 21 -41.77 -31.66 -23.89
C LEU A 21 -40.58 -32.40 -23.27
N SER A 22 -39.93 -33.22 -24.11
CA SER A 22 -38.60 -33.79 -23.87
C SER A 22 -37.61 -32.69 -23.47
N PHE A 23 -36.64 -33.01 -22.62
CA PHE A 23 -35.59 -32.08 -22.18
C PHE A 23 -34.89 -31.40 -23.38
N SER A 24 -34.78 -32.11 -24.51
CA SER A 24 -34.22 -31.58 -25.76
C SER A 24 -35.07 -30.48 -26.41
N ASP A 25 -36.40 -30.56 -26.33
CA ASP A 25 -37.28 -29.56 -26.98
C ASP A 25 -37.41 -28.30 -26.13
N LYS A 26 -37.28 -28.43 -24.81
CA LYS A 26 -37.15 -27.28 -23.89
C LYS A 26 -35.88 -26.49 -24.17
N ILE A 27 -34.76 -27.17 -24.40
CA ILE A 27 -33.49 -26.52 -24.79
C ILE A 27 -33.62 -25.84 -26.15
N LYS A 28 -34.22 -26.49 -27.15
CA LYS A 28 -34.46 -25.86 -28.48
C LYS A 28 -35.34 -24.61 -28.39
N TYR A 29 -36.39 -24.64 -27.58
CA TYR A 29 -37.28 -23.51 -27.37
C TYR A 29 -36.55 -22.32 -26.72
N ILE A 30 -35.75 -22.58 -25.68
CA ILE A 30 -34.89 -21.57 -25.05
C ILE A 30 -33.88 -21.01 -26.06
N TRP A 31 -33.26 -21.88 -26.85
CA TRP A 31 -32.27 -21.48 -27.86
C TRP A 31 -32.89 -20.68 -29.02
N SER A 32 -34.16 -20.92 -29.36
CA SER A 32 -34.83 -20.20 -30.44
C SER A 32 -35.32 -18.80 -30.06
N TYR A 33 -35.63 -18.55 -28.79
CA TYR A 33 -36.33 -17.32 -28.38
C TYR A 33 -35.62 -16.52 -27.28
N TYR A 34 -34.80 -17.17 -26.44
CA TYR A 34 -34.25 -16.56 -25.22
C TYR A 34 -32.72 -16.57 -25.14
N TRP A 35 -32.01 -17.09 -26.15
CA TRP A 35 -30.54 -17.22 -26.05
C TRP A 35 -29.82 -15.86 -25.96
N ILE A 36 -30.27 -14.84 -26.70
CA ILE A 36 -29.70 -13.48 -26.65
C ILE A 36 -29.84 -12.85 -25.25
N PRO A 37 -31.05 -12.75 -24.64
CA PRO A 37 -31.17 -12.20 -23.29
C PRO A 37 -30.45 -13.05 -22.24
N ILE A 38 -30.40 -14.38 -22.38
CA ILE A 38 -29.62 -15.25 -21.48
C ILE A 38 -28.12 -14.93 -21.55
N VAL A 39 -27.56 -14.82 -22.75
CA VAL A 39 -26.15 -14.42 -22.93
C VAL A 39 -25.91 -13.03 -22.36
N GLY A 40 -26.82 -12.08 -22.59
CA GLY A 40 -26.73 -10.73 -22.02
C GLY A 40 -26.69 -10.72 -20.48
N VAL A 41 -27.56 -11.51 -19.83
CA VAL A 41 -27.56 -11.66 -18.37
C VAL A 41 -26.28 -12.32 -17.87
N VAL A 42 -25.80 -13.38 -18.54
CA VAL A 42 -24.54 -14.05 -18.18
C VAL A 42 -23.36 -13.09 -18.28
N LEU A 43 -23.27 -12.31 -19.36
CA LEU A 43 -22.21 -11.31 -19.53
C LEU A 43 -22.30 -10.20 -18.47
N ALA A 44 -23.51 -9.74 -18.14
CA ALA A 44 -23.70 -8.74 -17.08
C ALA A 44 -23.27 -9.28 -15.70
N VAL A 45 -23.56 -10.55 -15.39
CA VAL A 45 -23.10 -11.20 -14.16
C VAL A 45 -21.58 -11.34 -14.13
N ILE A 46 -20.95 -11.79 -15.23
CA ILE A 46 -19.49 -11.89 -15.33
C ILE A 46 -18.84 -10.51 -15.12
N PHE A 47 -19.37 -9.47 -15.77
CA PHE A 47 -18.89 -8.12 -15.63
C PHE A 47 -19.05 -7.60 -14.19
N ALA A 48 -20.21 -7.81 -13.57
CA ALA A 48 -20.45 -7.41 -12.18
C ALA A 48 -19.51 -8.12 -11.21
N VAL A 49 -19.30 -9.43 -11.37
CA VAL A 49 -18.35 -10.20 -10.56
C VAL A 49 -16.92 -9.70 -10.77
N SER A 50 -16.54 -9.38 -12.01
CA SER A 50 -15.22 -8.80 -12.32
C SER A 50 -15.04 -7.43 -11.67
N LEU A 51 -16.05 -6.55 -11.71
CA LEU A 51 -16.00 -5.24 -11.07
C LEU A 51 -15.89 -5.36 -9.55
N ILE A 52 -16.74 -6.19 -8.93
CA ILE A 52 -16.70 -6.42 -7.49
C ILE A 52 -15.36 -7.02 -7.07
N SER A 53 -14.87 -8.03 -7.80
CA SER A 53 -13.55 -8.61 -7.52
C SER A 53 -12.44 -7.58 -7.70
N SER A 54 -12.53 -6.67 -8.66
CA SER A 54 -11.53 -5.60 -8.86
C SER A 54 -11.55 -4.63 -7.69
N ILE A 55 -12.73 -4.13 -7.29
CA ILE A 55 -12.88 -3.20 -6.17
C ILE A 55 -12.40 -3.83 -4.86
N VAL A 56 -12.82 -5.07 -4.56
CA VAL A 56 -12.42 -5.77 -3.34
C VAL A 56 -10.92 -6.07 -3.32
N LYS A 57 -10.34 -6.47 -4.46
CA LYS A 57 -8.90 -6.69 -4.56
C LYS A 57 -8.12 -5.38 -4.51
N ASN A 58 -8.67 -4.27 -4.98
CA ASN A 58 -7.96 -2.99 -5.06
C ASN A 58 -8.22 -2.08 -3.84
N ASN A 59 -8.83 -2.63 -2.79
CA ASN A 59 -9.08 -1.95 -1.53
C ASN A 59 -8.06 -2.39 -0.48
N TYR A 60 -6.80 -2.03 -0.75
CA TYR A 60 -5.68 -2.23 0.15
C TYR A 60 -5.63 -1.05 1.14
N ASP A 61 -5.39 -1.38 2.40
CA ASP A 61 -5.11 -0.44 3.47
C ASP A 61 -3.58 -0.40 3.65
N THR A 62 -2.93 0.63 3.10
CA THR A 62 -1.49 0.84 3.33
C THR A 62 -1.30 1.28 4.78
N VAL A 63 -0.69 0.41 5.59
CA VAL A 63 -0.48 0.62 7.03
C VAL A 63 0.93 1.12 7.37
N CYS A 64 1.79 1.25 6.38
CA CYS A 64 3.05 2.00 6.46
C CYS A 64 3.52 2.31 5.03
N PHE A 65 3.61 3.60 4.69
CA PHE A 65 4.19 4.07 3.45
C PHE A 65 5.54 4.74 3.70
N VAL A 66 6.60 4.18 3.13
CA VAL A 66 7.97 4.68 3.22
C VAL A 66 8.44 5.17 1.86
N ALA A 67 8.89 6.42 1.81
CA ALA A 67 9.60 6.93 0.64
C ALA A 67 11.08 6.52 0.71
N VAL A 68 11.56 5.85 -0.32
CA VAL A 68 12.99 5.52 -0.48
C VAL A 68 13.58 6.37 -1.60
N LEU A 69 14.55 7.21 -1.26
CA LEU A 69 15.16 8.15 -2.19
C LEU A 69 16.45 7.59 -2.76
N ASP A 70 16.49 7.45 -4.09
CA ASP A 70 17.67 7.00 -4.84
C ASP A 70 18.27 5.64 -4.38
N GLY A 71 17.53 4.87 -3.58
CA GLY A 71 17.89 3.52 -3.16
C GLY A 71 17.34 2.46 -4.13
N LYS A 72 18.02 1.32 -4.23
CA LYS A 72 17.53 0.12 -4.95
C LYS A 72 18.02 -1.14 -4.26
N MET A 73 17.22 -2.21 -4.31
CA MET A 73 17.60 -3.54 -3.82
C MET A 73 16.84 -4.67 -4.52
N THR A 74 17.33 -5.90 -4.47
CA THR A 74 16.65 -7.01 -5.12
C THR A 74 15.21 -7.15 -4.60
N GLY A 75 14.24 -7.21 -5.52
CA GLY A 75 12.83 -7.37 -5.21
C GLY A 75 12.00 -6.09 -5.14
N TYR A 76 12.63 -4.91 -5.25
CA TYR A 76 11.95 -3.60 -5.10
C TYR A 76 10.85 -3.32 -6.14
N GLU A 77 10.87 -3.98 -7.31
CA GLU A 77 9.88 -3.74 -8.38
C GLU A 77 8.56 -4.48 -8.16
N ASN A 78 8.57 -5.51 -7.29
CA ASN A 78 7.45 -6.42 -7.09
C ASN A 78 7.08 -6.59 -5.60
N ASP A 79 7.51 -5.65 -4.74
CA ASP A 79 7.24 -5.64 -3.29
C ASP A 79 7.71 -6.91 -2.56
N THR A 80 8.78 -7.54 -3.09
CA THR A 80 9.38 -8.77 -2.54
C THR A 80 10.74 -8.50 -1.89
N ASP A 81 11.12 -7.22 -1.80
CA ASP A 81 12.34 -6.82 -1.12
C ASP A 81 12.26 -7.06 0.39
N ILE A 82 13.43 -7.15 1.01
CA ILE A 82 13.56 -7.54 2.42
C ILE A 82 13.03 -6.48 3.39
N LEU A 83 12.91 -5.21 2.98
CA LEU A 83 12.33 -4.16 3.82
C LEU A 83 10.81 -4.31 3.85
N THR A 84 10.20 -4.42 2.67
CA THR A 84 8.74 -4.57 2.54
C THR A 84 8.25 -5.87 3.16
N THR A 85 8.83 -7.01 2.77
CA THR A 85 8.42 -8.33 3.28
C THR A 85 8.77 -8.50 4.75
N GLY A 86 9.95 -8.03 5.16
CA GLY A 86 10.41 -8.11 6.53
C GLY A 86 9.55 -7.30 7.51
N LEU A 87 9.20 -6.06 7.17
CA LEU A 87 8.30 -5.27 8.00
C LEU A 87 6.88 -5.84 7.99
N THR A 88 6.39 -6.35 6.85
CA THR A 88 5.10 -7.04 6.77
C THR A 88 5.04 -8.22 7.76
N ASP A 89 6.07 -9.07 7.76
CA ASP A 89 6.18 -10.21 8.67
C ASP A 89 6.33 -9.77 10.13
N TYR A 90 7.12 -8.72 10.38
CA TYR A 90 7.32 -8.16 11.73
C TYR A 90 6.02 -7.61 12.33
N LEU A 91 5.20 -6.91 11.52
CA LEU A 91 3.89 -6.41 11.92
C LEU A 91 2.85 -7.52 12.03
N GLY A 92 3.12 -8.71 11.48
CA GLY A 92 2.19 -9.85 11.50
C GLY A 92 0.94 -9.63 10.65
N ILE A 93 1.03 -8.78 9.63
CA ILE A 93 -0.09 -8.46 8.72
C ILE A 93 -0.10 -9.40 7.51
N ASP A 94 -1.20 -9.42 6.75
CA ASP A 94 -1.39 -10.39 5.67
C ASP A 94 -0.66 -10.06 4.36
N GLY A 95 -0.09 -8.86 4.23
CA GLY A 95 0.56 -8.34 3.03
C GLY A 95 -0.38 -8.21 1.82
N LYS A 96 -1.69 -8.39 2.03
CA LYS A 96 -2.72 -8.41 1.02
C LYS A 96 -3.69 -7.30 1.28
N LYS A 97 -4.52 -7.38 2.32
CA LYS A 97 -5.46 -6.31 2.66
C LYS A 97 -4.72 -5.19 3.37
N GLU A 98 -3.84 -5.52 4.30
CA GLU A 98 -2.97 -4.57 4.99
C GLU A 98 -1.58 -4.68 4.40
N GLN A 99 -1.03 -3.57 3.91
CA GLN A 99 0.22 -3.57 3.17
C GLN A 99 1.21 -2.54 3.69
N VAL A 100 2.47 -2.93 3.69
CA VAL A 100 3.62 -2.02 3.77
C VAL A 100 4.04 -1.68 2.34
N ASP A 101 4.36 -0.42 2.08
CA ASP A 101 4.83 0.06 0.78
C ASP A 101 6.14 0.82 0.96
N PHE A 102 7.24 0.27 0.46
CA PHE A 102 8.50 0.99 0.28
C PHE A 102 8.59 1.42 -1.19
N SER A 103 8.37 2.71 -1.46
CA SER A 103 8.44 3.23 -2.82
C SER A 103 9.80 3.81 -3.14
N TYR A 104 10.48 3.19 -4.09
CA TYR A 104 11.81 3.56 -4.59
C TYR A 104 11.76 4.54 -5.78
N THR A 105 10.65 5.25 -5.94
CA THR A 105 10.37 6.09 -7.13
C THR A 105 10.71 7.56 -6.93
N PHE A 106 11.36 7.90 -5.82
CA PHE A 106 11.71 9.26 -5.46
C PHE A 106 13.20 9.54 -5.68
N SER A 107 13.49 10.73 -6.19
CA SER A 107 14.84 11.26 -6.27
C SER A 107 14.80 12.75 -5.94
N LEU A 108 15.77 13.23 -5.18
CA LEU A 108 16.00 14.66 -4.94
C LEU A 108 17.27 15.16 -5.64
N LYS A 109 17.91 14.33 -6.46
CA LYS A 109 19.13 14.68 -7.20
C LYS A 109 18.76 15.63 -8.34
N GLU A 110 19.22 16.87 -8.27
CA GLU A 110 18.98 17.85 -9.33
C GLU A 110 19.79 17.50 -10.59
N VAL A 111 19.07 17.32 -11.70
CA VAL A 111 19.65 17.11 -13.03
C VAL A 111 19.28 18.28 -13.93
N ALA A 112 20.26 18.83 -14.66
CA ALA A 112 20.04 19.99 -15.50
C ALA A 112 18.96 19.71 -16.56
N MET A 113 17.99 20.63 -16.69
CA MET A 113 16.82 20.52 -17.57
C MET A 113 15.82 19.41 -17.19
N ASP A 114 16.00 18.76 -16.05
CA ASP A 114 15.06 17.81 -15.47
C ASP A 114 14.23 18.47 -14.37
N GLN A 115 12.99 18.02 -14.19
CA GLN A 115 12.09 18.44 -13.12
C GLN A 115 11.81 17.32 -12.11
N GLU A 116 12.43 16.13 -12.26
CA GLU A 116 12.19 14.98 -11.40
C GLU A 116 12.37 15.30 -9.90
N ALA A 117 13.48 15.95 -9.52
CA ALA A 117 13.72 16.36 -8.14
C ALA A 117 12.60 17.26 -7.58
N TYR A 118 12.18 18.25 -8.36
CA TYR A 118 11.08 19.15 -7.98
C TYR A 118 9.74 18.42 -7.87
N VAL A 119 9.44 17.50 -8.80
CA VAL A 119 8.22 16.70 -8.77
C VAL A 119 8.20 15.76 -7.57
N SER A 120 9.31 15.07 -7.30
CA SER A 120 9.48 14.20 -6.13
C SER A 120 9.31 14.99 -4.84
N ALA A 121 9.95 16.15 -4.71
CA ALA A 121 9.83 17.00 -3.52
C ALA A 121 8.37 17.41 -3.25
N ASN A 122 7.63 17.85 -4.29
CA ASN A 122 6.22 18.21 -4.14
C ASN A 122 5.34 17.01 -3.77
N LYS A 123 5.59 15.83 -4.34
CA LYS A 123 4.86 14.60 -3.98
C LYS A 123 5.10 14.24 -2.51
N LEU A 124 6.35 14.20 -2.07
CA LEU A 124 6.73 13.88 -0.70
C LEU A 124 6.11 14.86 0.29
N TYR A 125 6.21 16.16 0.03
CA TYR A 125 5.57 17.19 0.85
C TYR A 125 4.04 17.01 0.90
N THR A 126 3.40 16.65 -0.21
CA THR A 126 1.96 16.38 -0.26
C THR A 126 1.58 15.13 0.55
N TYR A 127 2.34 14.04 0.42
CA TYR A 127 2.10 12.83 1.19
C TYR A 127 2.28 13.07 2.69
N ALA A 128 3.32 13.80 3.08
CA ALA A 128 3.50 14.23 4.47
C ALA A 128 2.34 15.11 4.95
N SER A 129 1.98 16.17 4.21
CA SER A 129 0.90 17.10 4.61
C SER A 129 -0.49 16.44 4.75
N THR A 130 -0.71 15.32 4.06
CA THR A 130 -1.98 14.55 4.14
C THR A 130 -1.93 13.44 5.20
N GLY A 131 -0.79 13.28 5.89
CA GLY A 131 -0.52 12.19 6.82
C GLY A 131 -0.58 10.82 6.15
N SER A 132 -0.08 10.74 4.92
CA SER A 132 0.00 9.50 4.14
C SER A 132 1.43 8.96 4.06
N LEU A 133 2.45 9.80 4.27
CA LEU A 133 3.85 9.39 4.38
C LEU A 133 4.18 9.07 5.83
N ASP A 134 4.69 7.86 6.07
CA ASP A 134 4.96 7.35 7.42
C ASP A 134 6.46 7.31 7.74
N GLY A 135 7.27 6.88 6.77
CA GLY A 135 8.72 6.85 6.88
C GLY A 135 9.42 7.49 5.69
N TYR A 136 10.68 7.87 5.89
CA TYR A 136 11.52 8.46 4.86
C TYR A 136 12.94 7.91 4.98
N LEU A 137 13.40 7.25 3.93
CA LEU A 137 14.70 6.60 3.80
C LEU A 137 15.51 7.30 2.71
N SER A 138 16.66 7.86 3.07
CA SER A 138 17.54 8.54 2.12
C SER A 138 19.01 8.40 2.50
N GLU A 139 19.91 8.77 1.60
CA GLU A 139 21.30 9.06 1.98
C GLU A 139 21.34 10.20 3.02
N ARG A 140 22.36 10.20 3.89
CA ARG A 140 22.56 11.21 4.95
C ARG A 140 22.46 12.66 4.47
N GLU A 141 22.90 12.96 3.25
CA GLU A 141 22.88 14.31 2.66
C GLU A 141 21.45 14.85 2.44
N TYR A 142 20.46 13.96 2.28
CA TYR A 142 19.07 14.33 1.99
C TYR A 142 18.12 14.12 3.18
N ILE A 143 18.64 13.68 4.34
CA ILE A 143 17.78 13.29 5.46
C ILE A 143 17.05 14.49 6.06
N ASP A 144 17.69 15.64 6.17
CA ASP A 144 17.11 16.87 6.73
C ASP A 144 16.58 17.83 5.67
N TYR A 145 16.44 17.39 4.41
CA TYR A 145 16.03 18.23 3.28
C TYR A 145 14.73 19.01 3.52
N PHE A 146 13.76 18.41 4.21
CA PHE A 146 12.47 19.03 4.54
C PHE A 146 12.43 19.66 5.94
N CYS A 147 13.50 19.56 6.73
CA CYS A 147 13.55 20.16 8.07
C CYS A 147 13.80 21.66 7.97
N THR A 148 13.04 22.42 8.76
CA THR A 148 13.20 23.87 8.90
C THR A 148 13.09 24.27 10.36
N ASP A 149 13.50 25.50 10.70
CA ASP A 149 13.36 26.02 12.07
C ASP A 149 11.91 26.07 12.57
N LYS A 150 10.93 26.10 11.66
CA LYS A 150 9.49 26.21 11.99
C LYS A 150 8.78 24.88 12.00
N ASP A 151 9.30 23.92 11.25
CA ASP A 151 8.65 22.65 11.01
C ASP A 151 9.73 21.58 10.86
N ILE A 152 9.76 20.68 11.84
CA ILE A 152 10.65 19.53 11.84
C ILE A 152 9.87 18.39 11.20
N PHE A 153 10.36 17.95 10.05
CA PHE A 153 9.67 16.98 9.20
C PHE A 153 9.46 15.61 9.87
N PHE A 154 10.27 15.30 10.87
CA PHE A 154 10.28 14.04 11.58
C PHE A 154 9.75 14.16 13.00
N CYS A 155 9.25 13.06 13.54
CA CYS A 155 9.05 12.93 14.97
C CYS A 155 10.38 13.08 15.72
N ASP A 156 10.31 13.58 16.95
CA ASP A 156 11.41 13.44 17.89
C ASP A 156 11.51 11.98 18.33
N LEU A 157 12.65 11.33 18.12
CA LEU A 157 12.81 9.91 18.48
C LEU A 157 12.57 9.65 19.97
N ARG A 158 12.77 10.66 20.83
CA ARG A 158 12.50 10.56 22.28
C ARG A 158 11.02 10.42 22.62
N ASP A 159 10.13 10.79 21.70
CA ASP A 159 8.68 10.65 21.88
C ASP A 159 8.15 9.29 21.41
N ILE A 160 8.96 8.51 20.67
CA ILE A 160 8.53 7.25 20.04
C ILE A 160 9.22 6.01 20.64
N PHE A 161 10.46 6.17 21.10
CA PHE A 161 11.27 5.10 21.65
C PHE A 161 11.44 5.25 23.16
N SER A 162 11.48 4.12 23.86
CA SER A 162 11.82 4.09 25.28
C SER A 162 13.30 4.38 25.52
N ASP A 163 13.67 4.74 26.75
CA ASP A 163 15.07 5.01 27.12
C ASP A 163 16.00 3.82 26.79
N GLU A 164 15.54 2.58 26.99
CA GLU A 164 16.28 1.34 26.71
C GLU A 164 16.49 1.12 25.20
N GLU A 165 15.54 1.57 24.37
CA GLU A 165 15.65 1.52 22.92
C GLU A 165 16.57 2.62 22.40
N LEU A 166 16.48 3.82 22.97
CA LEU A 166 17.36 4.94 22.64
C LEU A 166 18.82 4.64 23.01
N GLU A 167 19.07 3.97 24.14
CA GLU A 167 20.42 3.53 24.51
C GLU A 167 21.02 2.56 23.49
N GLN A 168 20.21 1.67 22.91
CA GLN A 168 20.66 0.79 21.81
C GLN A 168 20.92 1.53 20.50
N LEU A 169 20.27 2.67 20.31
CA LEU A 169 20.35 3.47 19.09
C LEU A 169 21.34 4.64 19.17
N ASP A 170 21.91 4.95 20.34
CA ASP A 170 22.65 6.20 20.65
C ASP A 170 23.73 6.53 19.61
N ASP A 171 24.56 5.55 19.24
CA ASP A 171 25.63 5.68 18.25
C ASP A 171 25.13 5.95 16.82
N TYR A 172 23.84 5.71 16.56
CA TYR A 172 23.21 5.80 15.24
C TYR A 172 22.27 7.01 15.12
N ILE A 173 22.02 7.75 16.20
CA ILE A 173 21.06 8.86 16.16
C ILE A 173 21.58 10.00 15.29
N VAL A 174 20.74 10.39 14.34
CA VAL A 174 20.95 11.53 13.45
C VAL A 174 20.20 12.74 13.98
N TYR A 175 20.96 13.78 14.30
CA TYR A 175 20.43 15.05 14.80
C TYR A 175 20.28 16.11 13.71
N PHE A 176 19.18 16.87 13.79
CA PHE A 176 19.00 18.16 13.13
C PHE A 176 19.22 19.27 14.15
N THR A 177 19.99 20.30 13.78
CA THR A 177 20.21 21.49 14.62
C THR A 177 19.57 22.69 13.96
N ASN A 178 18.62 23.35 14.63
CA ASN A 178 17.98 24.55 14.10
C ASN A 178 18.92 25.78 14.20
N THR A 179 18.54 26.91 13.62
CA THR A 179 19.37 28.13 13.66
C THR A 179 19.52 28.72 15.06
N ALA A 180 18.68 28.35 16.03
CA ALA A 180 18.79 28.73 17.44
C ALA A 180 19.77 27.83 18.23
N GLY A 181 20.28 26.75 17.63
CA GLY A 181 21.18 25.79 18.26
C GLY A 181 20.48 24.66 19.03
N GLU A 182 19.16 24.53 18.91
CA GLU A 182 18.41 23.42 19.48
C GLU A 182 18.57 22.18 18.60
N THR A 183 18.77 21.02 19.24
CA THR A 183 19.02 19.76 18.56
C THR A 183 17.85 18.79 18.73
N TYR A 184 17.53 18.08 17.65
CA TYR A 184 16.41 17.15 17.57
C TYR A 184 16.91 15.83 16.99
N PRO A 185 16.71 14.68 17.67
CA PRO A 185 17.02 13.38 17.11
C PRO A 185 15.91 13.01 16.11
N ILE A 186 16.18 13.17 14.81
CA ILE A 186 15.16 13.10 13.75
C ILE A 186 15.18 11.79 12.98
N ALA A 187 16.29 11.07 13.00
CA ALA A 187 16.48 9.87 12.19
C ALA A 187 17.53 8.96 12.84
N VAL A 188 17.69 7.76 12.27
CA VAL A 188 18.71 6.79 12.63
C VAL A 188 19.54 6.49 11.39
N ASP A 189 20.87 6.47 11.52
CA ASP A 189 21.80 5.90 10.54
C ASP A 189 21.65 4.37 10.58
N ILE A 190 21.15 3.80 9.50
CA ILE A 190 20.83 2.37 9.43
C ILE A 190 21.94 1.56 8.74
N THR A 191 23.10 2.17 8.45
CA THR A 191 24.21 1.53 7.73
C THR A 191 24.65 0.24 8.42
N GLU A 192 24.73 0.26 9.75
CA GLU A 192 25.19 -0.87 10.54
C GLU A 192 24.05 -1.76 11.08
N ALA A 193 22.79 -1.46 10.72
CA ALA A 193 21.66 -2.29 11.11
C ALA A 193 21.79 -3.69 10.49
N PRO A 194 21.67 -4.79 11.27
CA PRO A 194 21.89 -6.14 10.79
C PRO A 194 21.14 -6.50 9.50
N VAL A 195 19.85 -6.16 9.41
CA VAL A 195 19.04 -6.44 8.22
C VAL A 195 19.57 -5.67 6.99
N ILE A 196 20.03 -4.44 7.18
CA ILE A 196 20.57 -3.61 6.10
C ILE A 196 21.92 -4.16 5.61
N LYS A 197 22.79 -4.58 6.53
CA LYS A 197 24.09 -5.18 6.19
C LYS A 197 23.96 -6.49 5.42
N ASP A 198 22.93 -7.27 5.71
CA ASP A 198 22.65 -8.54 5.04
C ASP A 198 21.85 -8.36 3.74
N SER A 199 21.41 -7.13 3.44
CA SER A 199 20.69 -6.77 2.22
C SER A 199 21.64 -6.30 1.09
N ASP A 200 21.09 -6.13 -0.11
CA ASP A 200 21.76 -5.49 -1.24
C ASP A 200 21.29 -4.04 -1.48
N LEU A 201 20.84 -3.35 -0.43
CA LEU A 201 20.47 -1.93 -0.51
C LEU A 201 21.65 -1.09 -1.02
N ASN A 202 21.51 -0.59 -2.25
CA ASN A 202 22.47 0.31 -2.85
C ASN A 202 22.14 1.76 -2.48
N MET A 203 22.57 2.16 -1.29
CA MET A 203 22.44 3.52 -0.77
C MET A 203 23.68 3.83 0.08
N LYS A 204 24.22 5.04 -0.07
CA LYS A 204 25.36 5.49 0.75
C LYS A 204 24.86 6.10 2.06
N ASP A 205 25.44 5.68 3.18
CA ASP A 205 25.11 6.18 4.52
C ASP A 205 23.59 6.29 4.74
N PRO A 206 22.81 5.20 4.54
CA PRO A 206 21.36 5.23 4.58
C PRO A 206 20.87 5.67 5.96
N CYS A 207 19.94 6.61 5.96
CA CYS A 207 19.30 7.15 7.16
C CYS A 207 17.79 7.03 7.04
N TYR A 208 17.13 6.64 8.12
CA TYR A 208 15.68 6.48 8.19
C TYR A 208 15.09 7.33 9.31
N GLY A 209 14.02 8.07 9.00
CA GLY A 209 13.26 8.84 9.98
C GLY A 209 11.76 8.57 9.89
N VAL A 210 11.07 8.73 11.03
CA VAL A 210 9.61 8.63 11.14
C VAL A 210 9.00 10.02 10.92
N VAL A 211 8.08 10.15 9.96
CA VAL A 211 7.52 11.45 9.56
C VAL A 211 6.53 11.96 10.62
N SER A 212 6.65 13.22 11.03
CA SER A 212 5.88 13.78 12.16
C SER A 212 4.37 13.79 11.94
N SER A 213 3.93 13.92 10.69
CA SER A 213 2.51 13.92 10.32
C SER A 213 1.92 12.53 10.08
N SER A 214 2.72 11.47 10.20
CA SER A 214 2.30 10.08 9.98
C SER A 214 1.11 9.70 10.85
N LYS A 215 0.19 8.89 10.28
CA LYS A 215 -0.90 8.24 11.03
C LYS A 215 -0.47 6.90 11.63
N TYR A 216 0.62 6.33 11.11
CA TYR A 216 1.15 5.03 11.47
C TYR A 216 2.57 5.14 12.06
N GLN A 217 2.81 6.14 12.92
CA GLN A 217 4.11 6.41 13.54
C GLN A 217 4.68 5.16 14.25
N THR A 218 3.83 4.37 14.92
CA THR A 218 4.25 3.12 15.56
C THR A 218 4.77 2.10 14.55
N ASN A 219 4.05 1.86 13.45
CA ASN A 219 4.48 0.93 12.40
C ASN A 219 5.76 1.41 11.71
N ALA A 220 5.88 2.73 11.49
CA ALA A 220 7.09 3.33 10.94
C ALA A 220 8.28 3.23 11.90
N ALA A 221 8.07 3.32 13.21
CA ALA A 221 9.11 3.10 14.22
C ALA A 221 9.45 1.62 14.39
N ASP A 222 8.48 0.73 14.21
CA ASP A 222 8.68 -0.72 14.20
C ASP A 222 9.63 -1.17 13.09
N PHE A 223 9.73 -0.41 11.99
CA PHE A 223 10.79 -0.64 11.01
C PHE A 223 12.19 -0.50 11.59
N ILE A 224 12.45 0.53 12.43
CA ILE A 224 13.75 0.68 13.11
C ILE A 224 13.99 -0.51 14.04
N ARG A 225 12.98 -0.90 14.82
CA ARG A 225 13.08 -2.08 15.71
C ARG A 225 13.43 -3.35 14.94
N TYR A 226 12.73 -3.57 13.82
CA TYR A 226 12.94 -4.70 12.92
C TYR A 226 14.38 -4.73 12.40
N ILE A 227 14.85 -3.67 11.75
CA ILE A 227 16.15 -3.69 11.07
C ILE A 227 17.33 -3.82 12.04
N PHE A 228 17.17 -3.32 13.27
CA PHE A 228 18.15 -3.44 14.35
C PHE A 228 18.02 -4.74 15.17
N ASN A 229 17.05 -5.62 14.87
CA ASN A 229 16.72 -6.80 15.67
C ASN A 229 16.47 -6.47 17.16
N MET A 230 15.85 -5.33 17.43
CA MET A 230 15.52 -4.90 18.78
C MET A 230 14.40 -5.79 19.32
N LYS A 231 14.50 -6.17 20.59
CA LYS A 231 13.42 -6.90 21.25
C LYS A 231 12.31 -5.91 21.58
N THR A 232 11.12 -6.12 21.04
CA THR A 232 9.92 -5.49 21.58
C THR A 232 9.67 -6.03 22.99
N ALA A 233 9.47 -5.11 23.94
CA ALA A 233 9.18 -5.42 25.34
C ALA A 233 7.82 -6.13 25.50
#